data_AF-A0A9D7M4V6-F1
#
_entry.id   AF-A0A9D7M4V6-F1
#
_cell.length_a   1.000
_cell.length_b   1.000
_cell.length_c   1.000
_cell.angle_alpha   90.00
_cell.angle_beta   90.00
_cell.angle_gamma   90.00
#
_symmetry.space_group_name_H-M   'P 1'
#
loop_
_entity.id
_entity.type
_entity.pdbx_description
1 polymer ?
#
loop_
_entity_poly.entity_id
_entity_poly.type
_entity_poly.pdbx_seq_one_letter_code
_entity_poly.pdbx_strand_id
1 'polypeptide(L)' 'MWEHNNDLSRYTKGKGPWVSVLLEEYETKKEALIRENQIKKWNRRTLLKLLDKNK' A
#
# COMPACT_ATOMS: atom_id res chain seq x y z
N MET A 1 1.25 -1.24 -11.71
CA MET A 1 -0.02 -0.46 -11.72
C MET A 1 -0.79 -0.63 -13.02
N TRP A 2 -0.19 -0.35 -14.19
CA TRP A 2 -0.85 -0.50 -15.49
C TRP A 2 -1.44 -1.91 -15.71
N GLU A 3 -0.66 -2.97 -15.45
CA GLU A 3 -1.13 -4.35 -15.62
C GLU A 3 -2.24 -4.78 -14.65
N HIS A 4 -2.23 -4.24 -13.42
CA HIS A 4 -3.28 -4.52 -12.42
C HIS A 4 -4.59 -3.82 -12.77
N ASN A 5 -4.52 -2.62 -13.35
CA ASN A 5 -5.68 -1.82 -13.74
C ASN A 5 -6.25 -2.19 -15.11
N ASN A 6 -5.49 -2.95 -15.92
CA ASN A 6 -5.93 -3.47 -17.22
C ASN A 6 -6.32 -4.96 -17.16
N ASP A 7 -6.55 -5.51 -15.97
CA ASP A 7 -7.07 -6.88 -15.81
C ASP A 7 -6.16 -7.97 -16.39
N LEU A 8 -4.88 -7.66 -16.60
CA LEU A 8 -3.91 -8.56 -17.25
C LEU A 8 -3.33 -9.60 -16.28
N SER A 9 -3.44 -9.38 -14.97
CA SER A 9 -2.96 -10.31 -13.95
C SER A 9 -4.09 -11.18 -13.38
N ARG A 10 -3.86 -12.50 -13.34
CA ARG A 10 -4.84 -13.51 -12.89
C ARG A 10 -5.35 -13.28 -11.47
N TYR A 11 -4.56 -12.66 -10.60
CA TYR A 11 -4.89 -12.46 -9.18
C TYR A 11 -5.55 -11.11 -8.86
N THR A 12 -5.29 -10.09 -9.67
CA THR A 12 -5.76 -8.71 -9.44
C THR A 12 -6.84 -8.26 -10.44
N LYS A 13 -7.16 -9.11 -11.43
CA LYS A 13 -8.26 -8.92 -12.39
C LYS A 13 -9.62 -8.79 -11.69
N GLY A 14 -10.41 -7.79 -12.07
CA GLY A 14 -11.78 -7.51 -11.66
C GLY A 14 -11.90 -6.76 -10.34
N LYS A 15 -10.79 -6.41 -9.68
CA LYS A 15 -10.79 -5.82 -8.32
C LYS A 15 -10.66 -4.30 -8.32
N GLY A 16 -10.91 -3.67 -9.47
CA GLY A 16 -10.98 -2.23 -9.63
C GLY A 16 -9.61 -1.54 -9.70
N PRO A 17 -9.60 -0.21 -9.89
CA PRO A 17 -8.37 0.55 -10.05
C PRO A 17 -7.57 0.52 -8.75
N TRP A 18 -6.40 -0.09 -8.82
CA TRP A 18 -5.40 -0.06 -7.77
C TRP A 18 -4.80 1.35 -7.73
N VAL A 19 -5.00 2.03 -6.61
CA VAL A 19 -4.43 3.36 -6.34
C VAL A 19 -3.49 3.23 -5.14
N SER A 20 -2.25 3.68 -5.30
CA SER A 20 -1.27 3.75 -4.22
C SER A 20 -1.58 4.98 -3.37
N VAL A 21 -2.15 4.76 -2.20
CA VAL A 21 -2.56 5.84 -1.26
C VAL A 21 -1.46 6.26 -0.29
N LEU A 22 -0.37 5.49 -0.20
CA LEU A 22 0.76 5.77 0.68
C LEU A 22 2.05 5.37 -0.03
N LEU A 23 2.98 6.31 -0.16
CA LEU A 23 4.33 6.09 -0.64
C LEU A 23 5.28 6.76 0.36
N GLU A 24 6.13 5.96 1.01
CA GLU A 24 7.13 6.45 1.96
C GLU A 24 8.51 6.02 1.43
N GLU A 25 9.43 6.97 1.29
CA GLU A 25 10.81 6.70 0.88
C GLU A 25 11.68 6.50 2.13
N TYR A 26 12.51 5.46 2.11
CA TYR A 26 13.43 5.12 3.19
C TYR A 26 14.84 4.98 2.63
N GLU A 27 15.83 5.42 3.40
CA GLU A 27 17.24 5.38 3.00
C GLU A 27 17.76 3.94 2.93
N THR A 28 17.28 3.06 3.82
CA THR A 28 17.68 1.65 3.84
C THR A 28 16.52 0.69 3.58
N LYS A 29 16.83 -0.40 2.87
CA LYS A 29 15.90 -1.52 2.66
C LYS A 29 15.36 -2.08 3.98
N LYS A 30 16.19 -2.11 5.02
CA LYS A 30 15.81 -2.65 6.34
C LYS A 30 14.70 -1.82 6.97
N GLU A 31 14.80 -0.49 6.92
CA GLU A 31 13.78 0.41 7.46
C GLU A 31 12.46 0.30 6.69
N ALA A 32 12.52 0.25 5.36
CA ALA A 32 11.34 0.03 4.53
C ALA A 32 10.60 -1.26 4.91
N LEU A 33 11.34 -2.36 5.10
CA LEU A 33 10.76 -3.65 5.50
C LEU A 33 10.16 -3.62 6.92
N ILE A 34 10.84 -2.98 7.87
CA ILE A 34 10.33 -2.84 9.25
C ILE A 34 9.02 -2.05 9.23
N ARG A 35 8.99 -0.91 8.52
CA ARG A 35 7.78 -0.10 8.38
C ARG A 35 6.65 -0.87 7.72
N GLU A 36 6.93 -1.54 6.60
CA GLU A 36 5.92 -2.33 5.88
C GLU A 36 5.29 -3.38 6.79
N ASN A 37 6.11 -4.10 7.58
CA ASN A 37 5.64 -5.09 8.53
C ASN A 37 4.80 -4.46 9.66
N GLN A 38 5.19 -3.28 10.16
CA GLN A 38 4.39 -2.55 11.14
C GLN A 38 3.02 -2.17 10.57
N ILE A 39 2.96 -1.59 9.37
CA ILE A 39 1.72 -1.20 8.70
C ILE A 39 0.82 -2.42 8.49
N LYS A 40 1.38 -3.54 8.02
CA LYS A 40 0.64 -4.80 7.84
C LYS A 40 0.04 -5.36 9.13
N LYS A 41 0.64 -5.07 10.29
CA LYS A 41 0.14 -5.48 11.61
C LYS A 41 -0.87 -4.50 12.23
N TRP A 42 -0.98 -3.29 11.69
CA TRP A 42 -1.85 -2.27 12.27
C TRP A 42 -3.32 -2.56 12.01
N ASN A 43 -4.15 -2.21 12.99
CA ASN A 43 -5.60 -2.28 12.86
C ASN A 43 -6.11 -1.22 11.87
N ARG A 44 -7.26 -1.50 11.24
CA ARG A 44 -7.90 -0.61 10.26
C ARG A 44 -8.04 0.85 10.74
N ARG A 45 -8.34 1.07 12.03
CA ARG A 45 -8.46 2.42 12.60
C ARG A 45 -7.13 3.19 12.56
N THR A 46 -6.01 2.53 12.82
CA THR A 46 -4.67 3.15 12.78
C THR A 46 -4.26 3.45 11.34
N LEU A 47 -4.55 2.53 10.42
CA LEU A 47 -4.33 2.74 8.99
C LEU A 47 -5.11 3.93 8.45
N LEU A 48 -6.40 4.06 8.78
CA LEU A 48 -7.21 5.19 8.37
C LEU A 48 -6.67 6.52 8.91
N LYS A 49 -6.21 6.56 10.17
CA LYS A 49 -5.54 7.74 10.73
C LYS A 49 -4.24 8.09 10.01
N LEU A 50 -3.46 7.09 9.59
CA LEU A 50 -2.24 7.32 8.82
C LEU A 50 -2.58 7.94 7.47
N LEU A 51 -3.61 7.44 6.78
CA LEU A 51 -4.05 7.97 5.50
C LEU A 51 -4.61 9.39 5.61
N ASP A 52 -5.38 9.67 6.67
CA ASP A 52 -5.92 11.01 6.95
C ASP A 52 -4.81 12.05 7.18
N LYS A 53 -3.73 11.68 7.86
CA LYS A 53 -2.57 12.55 8.07
C LYS A 53 -1.75 12.85 6.81
N ASN A 54 -1.82 12.00 5.79
CA ASN A 54 -1.06 12.15 4.54
C ASN A 54 -1.90 12.80 3.43
N LYS A 55 -3.04 13.41 3.79
CA LYS A 55 -3.95 14.11 2.89
C LYS A 55 -3.75 15.63 3.00
#